data_AF-A0A7X7L8J5-F1
#
_entry.id   AF-A0A7X7L8J5-F1
#
_cell.length_a   1.000
_cell.length_b   1.000
_cell.length_c   1.000
_cell.angle_alpha   90.00
_cell.angle_beta   90.00
_cell.angle_gamma   90.00
#
_symmetry.space_group_name_H-M   'P 1'
#
loop_
_entity.id
_entity.type
_entity.pdbx_description
1 polymer ?
#
loop_
_entity_poly.entity_id
_entity_poly.type
_entity_poly.pdbx_seq_one_letter_code
_entity_poly.pdbx_strand_id
1 'polypeptide(L)'
;LVADDWKVLVGVTGHDVEVQRDAIHDGIQRACKGTDAKGFGVTEGENWEGGSSMKYTMDHAGAWETSAMMFALGARVCLDELREEMEARGRADLDTMQMKEPEGIGGWNPLKYASPELGRQIVAFCAERIGKKALDVLDGRANPPEKADKAFMDNPGPKD
;
A
#
# COMPACT_ATOMS: atom_id res chain seq x y z
N LEU A 1 20.20 6.34 10.65
CA LEU A 1 19.94 5.15 11.49
C LEU A 1 21.18 4.27 11.42
N VAL A 2 21.66 3.78 12.55
CA VAL A 2 22.55 2.61 12.62
C VAL A 2 21.67 1.49 13.14
N ALA A 3 21.66 0.32 12.50
CA ALA A 3 20.78 -0.79 12.84
C ALA A 3 21.24 -1.58 14.09
N ASP A 4 21.79 -0.89 15.09
CA ASP A 4 22.26 -1.54 16.30
C ASP A 4 21.08 -2.18 17.04
N ASP A 5 21.26 -3.44 17.43
CA ASP A 5 20.30 -4.35 18.07
C ASP A 5 19.05 -4.74 17.25
N TRP A 6 18.84 -4.15 16.08
CA TRP A 6 17.77 -4.59 15.16
C TRP A 6 18.20 -5.82 14.35
N LYS A 7 17.25 -6.71 14.05
CA LYS A 7 17.49 -7.88 13.18
C LYS A 7 16.92 -7.70 11.78
N VAL A 8 15.74 -7.08 11.69
CA VAL A 8 15.07 -6.78 10.42
C VAL A 8 14.57 -5.35 10.42
N LEU A 9 14.94 -4.58 9.39
CA LEU A 9 14.43 -3.25 9.11
C LEU A 9 13.46 -3.35 7.93
N VAL A 10 12.23 -2.87 8.12
CA VAL A 10 11.22 -2.82 7.06
C VAL A 10 10.82 -1.38 6.85
N GLY A 11 11.02 -0.89 5.65
CA GLY A 11 10.54 0.42 5.22
C GLY A 11 9.34 0.27 4.32
N VAL A 12 8.27 0.99 4.60
CA VAL A 12 7.04 0.95 3.82
C VAL A 12 6.69 2.37 3.40
N THR A 13 6.51 2.61 2.11
CA THR A 13 5.92 3.85 1.60
C THR A 13 4.47 3.61 1.21
N GLY A 14 3.58 4.49 1.67
CA GLY A 14 2.18 4.54 1.21
C GLY A 14 2.02 5.34 -0.07
N HIS A 15 3.11 5.70 -0.74
CA HIS A 15 3.09 6.34 -2.04
C HIS A 15 3.83 5.47 -3.05
N ASP A 16 3.08 4.91 -4.01
CA ASP A 16 3.54 3.97 -5.03
C ASP A 16 4.39 4.63 -6.13
N VAL A 17 5.50 5.21 -5.69
CA VAL A 17 6.53 5.81 -6.53
C VAL A 17 7.85 5.09 -6.27
N GLU A 18 8.36 4.43 -7.31
CA GLU A 18 9.57 3.61 -7.25
C GLU A 18 10.76 4.36 -6.63
N VAL A 19 10.94 5.63 -6.99
CA VAL A 19 12.04 6.45 -6.46
C VAL A 19 11.96 6.63 -4.93
N GLN A 20 10.75 6.68 -4.35
CA GLN A 20 10.59 6.76 -2.89
C GLN A 20 10.91 5.43 -2.21
N ARG A 21 10.41 4.32 -2.76
CA ARG A 21 10.77 2.98 -2.31
C ARG A 21 12.29 2.77 -2.36
N ASP A 22 12.92 3.15 -3.47
CA ASP A 22 14.36 2.99 -3.70
C ASP A 22 15.16 3.79 -2.69
N ALA A 23 14.75 5.04 -2.41
CA ALA A 23 15.39 5.88 -1.41
C ALA A 23 15.29 5.28 0.00
N ILE A 24 14.12 4.74 0.37
CA ILE A 24 13.93 4.04 1.65
C ILE A 24 14.82 2.79 1.71
N HIS A 25 14.81 1.98 0.65
CA HIS A 25 15.58 0.76 0.57
C HIS A 25 17.08 1.03 0.67
N ASP A 26 17.61 1.98 -0.10
CA ASP A 26 19.02 2.41 -0.04
C ASP A 26 19.41 2.91 1.36
N GLY A 27 18.54 3.70 2.01
CA GLY A 27 18.73 4.12 3.40
C GLY A 27 18.85 2.93 4.36
N ILE A 28 18.01 1.90 4.17
CA ILE A 28 18.05 0.65 4.95
C ILE A 28 19.36 -0.12 4.69
N GLN A 29 19.77 -0.30 3.43
CA GLN A 29 21.03 -1.01 3.12
C GLN A 29 22.23 -0.31 3.77
N ARG A 30 22.25 1.02 3.76
CA ARG A 30 23.29 1.81 4.44
C ARG A 30 23.25 1.63 5.95
N ALA A 31 22.07 1.58 6.56
CA ALA A 31 21.91 1.39 7.99
C ALA A 31 22.32 -0.01 8.47
N CYS A 32 22.12 -1.03 7.63
CA CYS A 32 22.46 -2.42 7.92
C CYS A 32 23.95 -2.75 7.65
N LYS A 33 24.66 -1.92 6.89
CA LYS A 33 26.04 -2.18 6.48
C LYS A 33 26.97 -2.35 7.69
N GLY A 34 27.62 -3.52 7.79
CA GLY A 34 28.54 -3.84 8.89
C GLY A 34 27.85 -4.34 10.16
N THR A 35 26.54 -4.59 10.11
CA THR A 35 25.74 -5.19 11.18
C THR A 35 25.21 -6.56 10.74
N ASP A 36 24.62 -7.32 11.67
CA ASP A 36 23.86 -8.54 11.36
C ASP A 36 22.43 -8.25 10.88
N ALA A 37 22.00 -6.99 10.89
CA ALA A 37 20.67 -6.61 10.47
C ALA A 37 20.51 -6.76 8.94
N LYS A 38 19.30 -7.13 8.53
CA LYS A 38 18.89 -7.13 7.12
C LYS A 38 17.66 -6.25 6.97
N GLY A 39 17.37 -5.79 5.76
CA GLY A 39 16.14 -5.04 5.57
C GLY A 39 15.82 -4.74 4.13
N PHE A 40 14.60 -4.23 3.93
CA PHE A 40 14.04 -3.96 2.62
C PHE A 40 13.05 -2.81 2.69
N GLY A 41 13.02 -2.00 1.62
CA GLY A 41 11.97 -1.01 1.36
C GLY A 41 10.95 -1.55 0.36
N VAL A 42 9.67 -1.27 0.59
CA VAL A 42 8.54 -1.65 -0.28
C VAL A 42 7.54 -0.51 -0.44
N THR A 43 6.77 -0.55 -1.51
CA THR A 43 5.52 0.22 -1.61
C THR A 43 4.35 -0.58 -1.05
N GLU A 44 3.24 0.11 -0.73
CA GLU A 44 2.00 -0.59 -0.41
C GLU A 44 1.53 -1.43 -1.60
N GLY A 45 1.60 -0.92 -2.83
CA GLY A 45 1.14 -1.60 -4.05
C GLY A 45 1.88 -2.89 -4.37
N GLU A 46 3.16 -3.02 -3.99
CA GLU A 46 3.91 -4.28 -4.12
C GLU A 46 3.34 -5.42 -3.27
N ASN A 47 2.57 -5.12 -2.21
CA ASN A 47 1.83 -6.13 -1.46
C ASN A 47 0.61 -6.64 -2.24
N TRP A 48 0.12 -5.85 -3.20
CA TRP A 48 -1.17 -6.00 -3.84
C TRP A 48 -1.11 -6.41 -5.33
N GLU A 49 -0.13 -5.96 -6.11
CA GLU A 49 0.05 -6.30 -7.54
C GLU A 49 0.21 -7.83 -7.73
N GLY A 50 -0.90 -8.58 -7.82
CA GLY A 50 -0.85 -10.02 -8.08
C GLY A 50 -2.04 -10.91 -7.67
N GLY A 51 -3.14 -10.43 -7.04
CA GLY A 51 -4.20 -11.34 -6.55
C GLY A 51 -5.65 -11.01 -6.88
N SER A 52 -6.47 -12.05 -7.05
CA SER A 52 -7.90 -12.01 -7.42
C SER A 52 -8.86 -11.79 -6.26
N SER A 53 -8.43 -11.99 -5.01
CA SER A 53 -9.38 -12.15 -3.89
C SER A 53 -9.90 -10.86 -3.26
N MET A 54 -9.41 -9.67 -3.65
CA MET A 54 -10.03 -8.40 -3.29
C MET A 54 -10.46 -7.71 -4.57
N LYS A 55 -11.75 -7.36 -4.60
CA LYS A 55 -12.43 -6.83 -5.77
C LYS A 55 -11.86 -5.51 -6.28
N TYR A 56 -11.17 -4.77 -5.42
CA TYR A 56 -10.66 -3.42 -5.68
C TYR A 56 -9.14 -3.47 -5.67
N THR A 57 -8.52 -3.02 -6.75
CA THR A 57 -7.08 -2.82 -6.79
C THR A 57 -6.72 -1.51 -6.12
N MET A 58 -5.47 -1.38 -5.67
CA MET A 58 -4.90 -0.10 -5.26
C MET A 58 -5.26 0.99 -6.27
N ASP A 59 -5.59 2.16 -5.74
CA ASP A 59 -6.05 3.33 -6.47
C ASP A 59 -5.42 4.62 -5.92
N HIS A 60 -5.73 5.74 -6.55
CA HIS A 60 -5.34 7.08 -6.10
C HIS A 60 -6.59 7.82 -5.63
N ALA A 61 -6.70 8.02 -4.32
CA ALA A 61 -7.85 8.59 -3.62
C ALA A 61 -9.18 7.87 -3.92
N GLY A 62 -9.13 6.65 -4.45
CA GLY A 62 -10.32 5.87 -4.80
C GLY A 62 -10.86 5.09 -3.60
N ALA A 63 -11.64 4.06 -3.89
CA ALA A 63 -12.25 3.22 -2.88
C ALA A 63 -11.22 2.56 -1.95
N TRP A 64 -10.04 2.16 -2.43
CA TRP A 64 -9.01 1.50 -1.63
C TRP A 64 -8.44 2.44 -0.56
N GLU A 65 -7.81 3.54 -0.98
CA GLU A 65 -7.18 4.50 -0.05
C GLU A 65 -8.22 5.15 0.86
N THR A 66 -9.39 5.49 0.32
CA THR A 66 -10.50 6.06 1.10
C THR A 66 -10.97 5.07 2.16
N SER A 67 -11.13 3.78 1.83
CA SER A 67 -11.53 2.77 2.80
C SER A 67 -10.51 2.62 3.93
N ALA A 68 -9.22 2.56 3.59
CA ALA A 68 -8.14 2.50 4.57
C ALA A 68 -8.20 3.72 5.52
N MET A 69 -8.42 4.92 4.98
CA MET A 69 -8.62 6.13 5.76
C MET A 69 -9.90 6.12 6.61
N MET A 70 -11.01 5.59 6.09
CA MET A 70 -12.27 5.45 6.84
C MET A 70 -12.09 4.52 8.05
N PHE A 71 -11.35 3.43 7.88
CA PHE A 71 -11.04 2.50 8.96
C PHE A 71 -10.08 3.12 10.00
N ALA A 72 -8.98 3.73 9.57
CA ALA A 72 -7.94 4.21 10.47
C ALA A 72 -8.27 5.57 11.11
N LEU A 73 -8.86 6.48 10.34
CA LEU A 73 -9.04 7.89 10.66
C LEU A 73 -10.38 8.43 10.13
N GLY A 74 -11.48 7.68 10.27
CA GLY A 74 -12.76 7.99 9.61
C GLY A 74 -13.31 9.41 9.85
N ALA A 75 -13.02 10.03 10.99
CA ALA A 75 -13.39 11.42 11.26
C ALA A 75 -12.69 12.46 10.33
N ARG A 76 -11.69 12.04 9.56
CA ARG A 76 -10.97 12.86 8.57
C ARG A 76 -11.47 12.66 7.14
N VAL A 77 -12.36 11.69 6.91
CA VAL A 77 -12.93 11.42 5.59
C VAL A 77 -14.29 12.11 5.50
N CYS A 78 -14.42 13.05 4.55
CA CYS A 78 -15.68 13.69 4.22
C CYS A 78 -16.10 13.27 2.81
N LEU A 79 -17.16 12.46 2.70
CA LEU A 79 -17.70 12.04 1.40
C LEU A 79 -18.83 12.97 0.90
N ASP A 80 -19.34 13.86 1.74
CA ASP A 80 -20.45 14.74 1.38
C ASP A 80 -19.99 15.80 0.36
N GLU A 81 -18.83 16.40 0.55
CA GLU A 81 -18.26 17.36 -0.41
C GLU A 81 -18.01 16.73 -1.78
N LEU A 82 -17.42 15.53 -1.80
CA LEU A 82 -17.22 14.76 -3.04
C LEU A 82 -18.56 14.41 -3.70
N ARG A 83 -19.57 14.03 -2.92
CA ARG A 83 -20.91 13.71 -3.42
C ARG A 83 -21.54 14.93 -4.08
N GLU A 84 -21.54 16.08 -3.41
CA GLU A 84 -22.09 17.34 -3.95
C GLU A 84 -21.42 17.73 -5.26
N GLU A 85 -20.07 17.67 -5.32
CA GLU A 85 -19.34 17.99 -6.55
C GLU A 85 -19.63 17.02 -7.70
N MET A 86 -19.66 15.71 -7.41
CA MET A 86 -19.91 14.69 -8.42
C MET A 86 -21.36 14.71 -8.90
N GLU A 87 -22.34 14.96 -8.04
CA GLU A 87 -23.75 15.12 -8.40
C GLU A 87 -23.96 16.34 -9.30
N ALA A 88 -23.36 17.49 -8.95
CA ALA A 88 -23.42 18.72 -9.76
C ALA A 88 -22.87 18.54 -11.19
N ARG A 89 -21.98 17.56 -11.39
CA ARG A 89 -21.36 17.24 -12.68
C ARG A 89 -21.98 16.02 -13.37
N GLY A 90 -22.98 15.38 -12.76
CA GLY A 90 -23.62 14.17 -13.29
C GLY A 90 -22.69 12.94 -13.31
N ARG A 91 -21.77 12.86 -12.35
CA ARG A 91 -20.69 11.87 -12.28
C ARG A 91 -20.77 10.95 -11.05
N ALA A 92 -21.69 11.18 -10.13
CA ALA A 92 -21.85 10.39 -8.90
C ALA A 92 -22.07 8.88 -9.16
N ASP A 93 -22.68 8.54 -10.30
CA ASP A 93 -22.98 7.17 -10.70
C ASP A 93 -21.87 6.48 -11.51
N LEU A 94 -20.67 7.06 -11.63
CA LEU A 94 -19.54 6.36 -12.24
C LEU A 94 -19.05 5.21 -11.35
N ASP A 95 -18.63 4.10 -11.95
CA ASP A 95 -18.03 3.00 -11.19
C ASP A 95 -16.52 3.21 -10.98
N THR A 96 -15.84 3.76 -12.00
CA THR A 96 -14.42 4.06 -11.96
C THR A 96 -14.13 5.47 -12.47
N MET A 97 -12.99 6.01 -12.05
CA MET A 97 -12.52 7.37 -12.29
C MET A 97 -11.07 7.34 -12.78
N GLN A 98 -10.64 8.39 -13.46
CA GLN A 98 -9.25 8.58 -13.88
C GLN A 98 -8.66 9.81 -13.20
N MET A 99 -7.42 9.71 -12.73
CA MET A 99 -6.72 10.77 -11.98
C MET A 99 -6.71 12.15 -12.68
N LYS A 100 -6.80 12.18 -14.02
CA LYS A 100 -6.89 13.42 -14.82
C LYS A 100 -8.26 14.11 -14.77
N GLU A 101 -9.26 13.47 -14.18
CA GLU A 101 -10.60 13.99 -14.02
C GLU A 101 -10.65 15.00 -12.86
N PRO A 102 -11.68 15.86 -12.80
CA PRO A 102 -11.66 17.02 -11.92
C PRO A 102 -11.58 16.72 -10.43
N GLU A 103 -12.03 15.53 -10.03
CA GLU A 103 -11.98 15.07 -8.64
C GLU A 103 -10.57 14.65 -8.22
N GLY A 104 -9.64 14.49 -9.18
CA GLY A 104 -8.27 14.02 -8.94
C GLY A 104 -8.18 12.55 -8.56
N ILE A 105 -9.29 11.80 -8.58
CA ILE A 105 -9.38 10.40 -8.17
C ILE A 105 -9.08 9.48 -9.36
N GLY A 106 -8.25 8.47 -9.16
CA GLY A 106 -7.99 7.43 -10.16
C GLY A 106 -8.22 6.04 -9.59
N GLY A 107 -9.24 5.33 -10.04
CA GLY A 107 -9.59 3.99 -9.54
C GLY A 107 -11.09 3.82 -9.32
N TRP A 108 -11.48 3.04 -8.33
CA TRP A 108 -12.89 2.79 -8.05
C TRP A 108 -13.54 3.96 -7.30
N ASN A 109 -14.77 4.29 -7.65
CA ASN A 109 -15.49 5.41 -7.04
C ASN A 109 -15.68 5.19 -5.52
N PRO A 110 -15.11 6.04 -4.66
CA PRO A 110 -15.22 5.88 -3.21
C PRO A 110 -16.65 6.08 -2.69
N LEU A 111 -17.50 6.87 -3.36
CA LEU A 111 -18.90 7.06 -2.97
C LEU A 111 -19.72 5.77 -3.04
N LYS A 112 -19.32 4.83 -3.91
CA LYS A 112 -20.04 3.56 -4.13
C LYS A 112 -19.40 2.38 -3.40
N TYR A 113 -18.08 2.40 -3.27
CA TYR A 113 -17.33 1.20 -2.93
C TYR A 113 -16.43 1.36 -1.70
N ALA A 114 -16.20 2.57 -1.20
CA ALA A 114 -15.41 2.74 0.00
C ALA A 114 -16.23 2.35 1.24
N SER A 115 -15.59 1.65 2.18
CA SER A 115 -16.18 1.36 3.49
C SER A 115 -15.12 1.12 4.57
N PRO A 116 -15.43 1.35 5.85
CA PRO A 116 -14.55 0.98 6.95
C PRO A 116 -14.24 -0.54 6.97
N GLU A 117 -15.20 -1.38 6.57
CA GLU A 117 -15.02 -2.84 6.50
C GLU A 117 -13.99 -3.23 5.44
N LEU A 118 -14.07 -2.63 4.25
CA LEU A 118 -13.07 -2.83 3.20
C LEU A 118 -11.70 -2.33 3.69
N GLY A 119 -11.65 -1.18 4.37
CA GLY A 119 -10.43 -0.62 4.93
C GLY A 119 -9.76 -1.53 5.94
N ARG A 120 -10.55 -2.15 6.82
CA ARG A 120 -10.07 -3.16 7.76
C ARG A 120 -9.46 -4.35 7.03
N GLN A 121 -10.10 -4.84 5.96
CA GLN A 121 -9.59 -5.96 5.18
C GLN A 121 -8.27 -5.61 4.48
N ILE A 122 -8.19 -4.41 3.88
CA ILE A 122 -6.98 -3.87 3.24
C ILE A 122 -5.83 -3.82 4.24
N VAL A 123 -6.02 -3.18 5.39
CA VAL A 123 -4.98 -3.02 6.40
C VAL A 123 -4.53 -4.37 6.97
N ALA A 124 -5.47 -5.27 7.25
CA ALA A 124 -5.13 -6.61 7.72
C ALA A 124 -4.30 -7.41 6.69
N PHE A 125 -4.69 -7.34 5.42
CA PHE A 125 -3.99 -8.01 4.33
C PHE A 125 -2.55 -7.48 4.18
N CYS A 126 -2.38 -6.16 4.07
CA CYS A 126 -1.05 -5.55 3.93
C CYS A 126 -0.17 -5.87 5.15
N ALA A 127 -0.71 -5.74 6.37
CA ALA A 127 0.01 -6.03 7.61
C ALA A 127 0.48 -7.49 7.69
N GLU A 128 -0.39 -8.45 7.35
CA GLU A 128 -0.04 -9.87 7.35
C GLU A 128 1.10 -10.18 6.39
N ARG A 129 1.05 -9.63 5.17
CA ARG A 129 2.07 -9.87 4.14
C ARG A 129 3.41 -9.27 4.48
N ILE A 130 3.42 -8.02 4.93
CA ILE A 130 4.64 -7.33 5.37
C ILE A 130 5.25 -8.10 6.54
N GLY A 131 4.44 -8.49 7.53
CA GLY A 131 4.87 -9.27 8.69
C GLY A 131 5.45 -10.62 8.29
N LYS A 132 4.79 -11.35 7.39
CA LYS A 132 5.27 -12.65 6.90
C LYS A 132 6.60 -12.52 6.17
N LYS A 133 6.76 -11.54 5.28
CA LYS A 133 8.03 -11.31 4.58
C LYS A 133 9.14 -10.93 5.57
N ALA A 134 8.84 -10.10 6.57
CA ALA A 134 9.81 -9.75 7.61
C ALA A 134 10.26 -10.99 8.40
N LEU A 135 9.35 -11.90 8.74
CA LEU A 135 9.68 -13.18 9.37
C LEU A 135 10.52 -14.08 8.44
N ASP A 136 10.22 -14.13 7.15
CA ASP A 136 11.02 -14.89 6.19
C ASP A 136 12.45 -14.34 6.10
N VAL A 137 12.63 -13.02 6.19
CA VAL A 137 13.97 -12.40 6.26
C VAL A 137 14.66 -12.72 7.58
N LEU A 138 13.94 -12.65 8.71
CA LEU A 138 14.45 -12.95 10.04
C LEU A 138 14.94 -14.41 10.14
N ASP A 139 14.16 -15.35 9.61
CA ASP A 139 14.44 -16.79 9.63
C ASP A 139 15.42 -17.22 8.52
N GLY A 140 15.88 -16.28 7.67
CA GLY A 140 16.78 -16.55 6.56
C GLY A 140 16.16 -17.31 5.39
N ARG A 141 14.83 -17.43 5.32
CA ARG A 141 14.08 -17.99 4.18
C ARG A 141 14.05 -17.06 2.97
N ALA A 142 14.20 -15.76 3.19
CA ALA A 142 14.33 -14.74 2.16
C ALA A 142 15.55 -13.86 2.42
N ASN A 143 16.22 -13.41 1.36
CA ASN A 143 17.34 -12.48 1.49
C ASN A 143 17.03 -11.19 0.71
N PRO A 144 16.94 -10.03 1.38
CA PRO A 144 16.74 -8.77 0.71
C PRO A 144 17.80 -8.52 -0.37
N PRO A 145 17.40 -8.03 -1.56
CA PRO A 145 18.35 -7.65 -2.60
C PRO A 145 19.14 -6.39 -2.19
N GLU A 146 20.27 -6.15 -2.86
CA GLU A 146 21.09 -4.94 -2.65
C GLU A 146 20.38 -3.66 -3.13
N LYS A 147 19.54 -3.79 -4.15
CA LYS A 147 18.69 -2.71 -4.69
C LYS A 147 17.25 -3.14 -4.55
N ALA A 148 16.34 -2.17 -4.37
CA ALA A 148 14.92 -2.46 -4.32
C ALA A 148 14.47 -3.17 -5.61
N ASP A 149 13.59 -4.16 -5.43
CA ASP A 149 13.05 -4.98 -6.51
C ASP A 149 11.58 -5.28 -6.21
N LYS A 150 10.69 -4.96 -7.15
CA LYS A 150 9.26 -5.26 -7.05
C LYS A 150 9.01 -6.75 -6.85
N ALA A 151 9.85 -7.60 -7.43
CA ALA A 151 9.71 -9.04 -7.35
C ALA A 151 10.03 -9.59 -5.95
N PHE A 152 10.67 -8.82 -5.05
CA PHE A 152 11.07 -9.31 -3.73
C PHE A 152 9.89 -9.72 -2.85
N MET A 153 8.76 -9.01 -2.97
CA MET A 153 7.55 -9.38 -2.24
C MET A 153 6.93 -10.70 -2.73
N ASP A 154 7.35 -11.17 -3.92
CA ASP A 154 7.02 -12.45 -4.56
C ASP A 154 5.51 -12.74 -4.49
N ASN A 155 4.77 -12.11 -5.40
CA ASN A 155 3.32 -11.95 -5.29
C ASN A 155 2.54 -12.79 -6.32
N PRO A 156 2.06 -14.00 -5.97
CA PRO A 156 1.00 -14.67 -6.73
C PRO A 156 -0.40 -14.22 -6.31
N GLY A 157 -0.51 -13.24 -5.40
CA GLY A 157 -1.75 -12.86 -4.75
C GLY A 157 -2.33 -13.93 -3.83
N PRO A 158 -3.42 -13.61 -3.10
CA PRO A 158 -4.31 -14.63 -2.55
C PRO A 158 -4.86 -15.51 -3.68
N LYS A 159 -4.80 -16.83 -3.48
CA LYS A 159 -5.41 -17.83 -4.35
C LYS A 159 -6.81 -18.14 -3.83
N ASP A 160 -7.77 -18.18 -4.74
CA ASP A 160 -9.17 -18.53 -4.46
C ASP A 160 -9.30 -19.95 -3.85
#